data_AF-S7RF36-F1
#
_entry.id   AF-S7RF36-F1
#
_cell.length_a   1.000
_cell.length_b   1.000
_cell.length_c   1.000
_cell.angle_alpha   90.00
_cell.angle_beta   90.00
_cell.angle_gamma   90.00
#
_symmetry.space_group_name_H-M   'P 1'
#
loop_
_entity.id
_entity.type
_entity.pdbx_description
1 polymer ?
#
loop_
_entity_poly.entity_id
_entity_poly.type
_entity_poly.pdbx_seq_one_letter_code
_entity_poly.pdbx_strand_id
1 'polypeptide(L)'
;MESALEPGPTPSPPYHCVVLPPPDYASSSEAPSYTSQPSPFEETLDFTARPRIPIPTGQHIRKKGRITLVLDNQDEGAAVPTYRRNALISGEVRLESREDTQVVSLEGKLSMTVSEGFSETRNLLSESLTIWDGDGECPYRFPFDLPIPASCRMGDAHPPSPPSYQMEFPGVPGLFVKVEYTLVIAVTERTLGIFKRTKCTELCLPLNYYPRSRPHRPILSPSLSFRHTMKVAPEEWFQVTSTMPARTGSGVEPLDCHLFIPAVQIYGISDTIPFYVQLRGPAASLLAFLPTSPACSPSPRSSSSLPINLPPLPSFFPPSSRFKGKARSTSTQPTIRVFLYRQVAATIRGQKTWRPTVLGEGKLRFVPSAEGGSLDWEGEVRCRADVAVGGFRVGPLVVKDFIVLSLVPPDPETSGLVEHQHAHPIRLVTDSYAELLGPPPEAMVD
;
A
#
# COMPACT_ATOMS: atom_id res chain seq x y z
N MET A 1 -62.26 0.90 31.28
CA MET A 1 -61.12 1.80 31.00
C MET A 1 -60.82 1.67 29.53
N GLU A 2 -61.45 2.56 28.77
CA GLU A 2 -61.50 2.57 27.31
C GLU A 2 -60.44 3.58 26.86
N SER A 3 -59.41 3.10 26.16
CA SER A 3 -58.27 3.93 25.76
C SER A 3 -58.60 4.68 24.47
N ALA A 4 -58.71 6.00 24.59
CA ALA A 4 -58.90 6.91 23.46
C ALA A 4 -57.65 6.91 22.56
N LEU A 5 -57.87 6.68 21.27
CA LEU A 5 -56.87 6.78 20.20
C LEU A 5 -56.75 8.25 19.77
N GLU A 6 -55.54 8.80 19.82
CA GLU A 6 -55.25 10.14 19.30
C GLU A 6 -55.29 10.18 17.76
N PRO A 7 -55.78 11.29 17.17
CA PRO A 7 -55.81 11.48 15.73
C PRO A 7 -54.40 11.76 15.18
N GLY A 8 -53.99 10.97 14.20
CA GLY A 8 -52.70 11.11 13.52
C GLY A 8 -52.57 12.42 12.71
N PRO A 9 -51.33 12.87 12.45
CA PRO A 9 -51.04 14.14 11.81
C PRO A 9 -51.56 14.19 10.37
N THR A 10 -52.16 15.32 10.02
CA THR A 10 -52.72 15.60 8.70
C THR A 10 -51.59 15.72 7.65
N PRO A 11 -51.74 15.10 6.47
CA PRO A 11 -50.72 15.16 5.42
C PRO A 11 -50.61 16.59 4.87
N SER A 12 -49.38 17.13 4.87
CA SER A 12 -49.06 18.41 4.26
C SER A 12 -49.26 18.36 2.74
N PRO A 13 -49.75 19.45 2.11
CA PRO A 13 -49.99 19.51 0.67
C PRO A 13 -48.67 19.32 -0.12
N PRO A 14 -48.74 18.74 -1.33
CA PRO A 14 -47.57 18.53 -2.17
C PRO A 14 -46.98 19.88 -2.60
N TYR A 15 -45.74 20.14 -2.19
CA TYR A 15 -44.95 21.24 -2.72
C TYR A 15 -44.69 20.97 -4.21
N HIS A 16 -45.42 21.66 -5.08
CA HIS A 16 -45.11 21.70 -6.50
C HIS A 16 -43.77 22.44 -6.68
N CYS A 17 -42.69 21.65 -6.75
CA CYS A 17 -41.37 22.16 -7.08
C CYS A 17 -41.40 22.56 -8.56
N VAL A 18 -41.62 23.85 -8.83
CA VAL A 18 -41.52 24.43 -10.17
C VAL A 18 -40.05 24.38 -10.56
N VAL A 19 -39.66 23.32 -11.27
CA VAL A 19 -38.34 23.19 -11.88
C VAL A 19 -38.31 24.16 -13.06
N LEU A 20 -37.85 25.39 -12.82
CA LEU A 20 -37.55 26.31 -13.91
C LEU A 20 -36.40 25.72 -14.74
N PRO A 21 -36.46 25.84 -16.08
CA PRO A 21 -35.34 25.44 -16.91
C PRO A 21 -34.08 26.23 -16.50
N PRO A 22 -32.90 25.61 -16.52
CA PRO A 22 -31.66 26.34 -16.28
C PRO A 22 -31.58 27.51 -17.28
N PRO A 23 -31.06 28.67 -16.87
CA PRO A 23 -30.89 29.81 -17.77
C PRO A 23 -30.05 29.40 -18.99
N ASP A 24 -30.43 29.90 -20.17
CA ASP A 24 -29.64 29.72 -21.39
C ASP A 24 -28.28 30.39 -21.20
N TYR A 25 -27.23 29.58 -21.03
CA TYR A 25 -25.86 30.05 -21.06
C TYR A 25 -25.45 30.22 -22.52
N ALA A 26 -25.03 31.43 -22.89
CA ALA A 26 -24.38 31.66 -24.17
C ALA A 26 -23.18 30.70 -24.29
N SER A 27 -23.00 30.09 -25.46
CA SER A 27 -21.87 29.21 -25.77
C SER A 27 -20.58 29.86 -25.28
N SER A 28 -19.93 29.24 -24.29
CA SER A 28 -18.69 29.79 -23.73
C SER A 28 -17.69 29.98 -24.86
N SER A 29 -17.07 31.16 -24.94
CA SER A 29 -15.93 31.38 -25.83
C SER A 29 -14.88 30.29 -25.56
N GLU A 30 -14.11 29.94 -26.59
CA GLU A 30 -13.00 28.99 -26.46
C GLU A 30 -12.12 29.39 -25.27
N ALA A 31 -11.83 28.41 -24.41
CA ALA A 31 -11.01 28.68 -23.24
C ALA A 31 -9.66 29.27 -23.69
N PRO A 32 -9.16 30.34 -23.06
CA PRO A 32 -7.89 30.93 -23.46
C PRO A 32 -6.77 29.88 -23.40
N SER A 33 -5.79 29.99 -24.29
CA SER A 33 -4.63 29.11 -24.30
C SER A 33 -3.80 29.36 -23.04
N TYR A 34 -3.87 28.47 -22.07
CA TYR A 34 -3.02 28.51 -20.89
C TYR A 34 -1.66 27.90 -21.22
N THR A 35 -0.58 28.56 -20.80
CA THR A 35 0.76 27.99 -20.85
C THR A 35 1.17 27.52 -19.46
N SER A 36 2.03 26.50 -19.37
CA SER A 36 2.46 25.93 -18.09
C SER A 36 3.52 26.76 -17.37
N GLN A 37 4.00 27.84 -18.00
CA GLN A 37 4.92 28.80 -17.40
C GLN A 37 4.26 30.18 -17.35
N PRO A 38 4.40 30.95 -16.25
CA PRO A 38 3.89 32.30 -16.20
C PRO A 38 4.51 33.14 -17.32
N SER A 39 3.71 33.98 -17.97
CA SER A 39 4.24 35.02 -18.86
C SER A 39 5.16 35.97 -18.08
N PRO A 40 6.00 36.80 -18.75
CA PRO A 40 6.86 37.77 -18.07
C PRO A 40 6.15 38.77 -17.15
N PHE A 41 4.82 38.88 -17.25
CA PHE A 41 3.98 39.77 -16.46
C PHE A 41 3.08 39.03 -15.46
N GLU A 42 3.19 37.71 -15.38
CA GLU A 42 2.45 36.88 -14.44
C GLU A 42 3.33 36.49 -13.26
N GLU A 43 2.78 36.58 -12.06
CA GLU A 43 3.44 36.13 -10.83
C GLU A 43 2.88 34.78 -10.42
N THR A 44 3.76 33.80 -10.17
CA THR A 44 3.33 32.51 -9.63
C THR A 44 3.16 32.64 -8.12
N LEU A 45 1.92 32.75 -7.65
CA LEU A 45 1.59 32.86 -6.23
C LEU A 45 1.92 31.60 -5.43
N ASP A 46 1.83 30.43 -6.08
CA ASP A 46 2.13 29.14 -5.49
C ASP A 46 2.71 28.21 -6.56
N PHE A 47 3.93 27.72 -6.34
CA PHE A 47 4.60 26.79 -7.23
C PHE A 47 4.94 25.52 -6.46
N THR A 48 4.12 24.49 -6.63
CA THR A 48 4.48 23.13 -6.22
C THR A 48 5.46 22.56 -7.25
N ALA A 49 6.72 22.98 -7.14
CA ALA A 49 7.76 22.39 -7.96
C ALA A 49 7.75 20.88 -7.68
N ARG A 50 7.71 20.08 -8.75
CA ARG A 50 7.78 18.63 -8.62
C ARG A 50 9.26 18.28 -8.55
N PRO A 51 9.71 17.49 -7.56
CA PRO A 51 11.02 16.86 -7.65
C PRO A 51 11.08 16.22 -9.03
N ARG A 52 11.99 16.72 -9.88
CA ARG A 52 12.21 16.18 -11.20
C ARG A 52 12.85 14.83 -10.98
N ILE A 53 12.00 13.81 -10.82
CA ILE A 53 12.46 12.44 -10.99
C ILE A 53 13.04 12.43 -12.40
N PRO A 54 14.32 12.03 -12.56
CA PRO A 54 14.93 11.92 -13.87
C PRO A 54 13.96 11.18 -14.79
N ILE A 55 13.66 11.78 -15.95
CA ILE A 55 12.89 11.08 -16.96
C ILE A 55 13.82 9.94 -17.41
N PRO A 56 13.41 8.67 -17.28
CA PRO A 56 14.27 7.58 -17.70
C PRO A 56 14.52 7.71 -19.21
N THR A 57 15.76 7.55 -19.64
CA THR A 57 16.17 7.67 -21.06
C THR A 57 16.74 6.36 -21.60
N GLY A 58 16.76 5.30 -20.80
CA GLY A 58 17.28 4.00 -21.18
C GLY A 58 16.34 3.26 -22.13
N GLN A 59 16.87 2.17 -22.70
CA GLN A 59 16.10 1.27 -23.56
C GLN A 59 16.03 -0.13 -22.95
N HIS A 60 14.88 -0.78 -23.12
CA HIS A 60 14.72 -2.20 -22.81
C HIS A 60 14.55 -3.00 -24.11
N ILE A 61 15.46 -3.95 -24.34
CA ILE A 61 15.51 -4.74 -25.57
C ILE A 61 15.16 -6.20 -25.26
N ARG A 62 14.15 -6.75 -25.95
CA ARG A 62 13.75 -8.14 -25.84
C ARG A 62 13.68 -8.79 -27.21
N LYS A 63 14.36 -9.92 -27.39
CA LYS A 63 14.34 -10.69 -28.65
C LYS A 63 13.75 -12.08 -28.44
N LYS A 64 12.90 -12.52 -29.37
CA LYS A 64 12.36 -13.89 -29.43
C LYS A 64 12.21 -14.32 -30.89
N GLY A 65 12.99 -15.30 -31.31
CA GLY A 65 13.06 -15.70 -32.73
C GLY A 65 13.43 -14.50 -33.60
N ARG A 66 12.61 -14.22 -34.61
CA ARG A 66 12.79 -13.12 -35.57
C ARG A 66 12.23 -11.76 -35.11
N ILE A 67 11.64 -11.68 -33.91
CA ILE A 67 11.03 -10.47 -33.38
C ILE A 67 12.00 -9.87 -32.35
N THR A 68 12.36 -8.61 -32.55
CA THR A 68 13.09 -7.81 -31.55
C THR A 68 12.22 -6.61 -31.17
N LEU A 69 11.90 -6.49 -29.90
CA LEU A 69 11.20 -5.35 -29.32
C LEU A 69 12.22 -4.43 -28.63
N VAL A 70 12.17 -3.15 -28.94
CA VAL A 70 12.91 -2.09 -28.24
C VAL A 70 11.88 -1.15 -27.62
N LEU A 71 11.95 -0.94 -26.30
CA LEU A 71 11.11 0.02 -25.57
C LEU A 71 11.97 1.18 -25.08
N ASP A 72 11.48 2.39 -25.26
CA ASP A 72 12.17 3.61 -24.85
C ASP A 72 11.74 4.06 -23.44
N ASN A 73 12.44 5.07 -22.91
CA ASN A 73 12.16 5.71 -21.63
C ASN A 73 12.11 4.76 -20.44
N GLN A 74 13.05 3.82 -20.37
CA GLN A 74 13.20 2.86 -19.28
C GLN A 74 14.36 3.22 -18.35
N ASP A 75 14.28 2.79 -17.09
CA ASP A 75 15.42 2.90 -16.18
C ASP A 75 16.58 2.05 -16.71
N GLU A 76 17.80 2.57 -16.60
CA GLU A 76 18.98 1.87 -17.08
C GLU A 76 19.17 0.54 -16.32
N GLY A 77 19.25 -0.56 -17.07
CA GLY A 77 19.35 -1.90 -16.50
C GLY A 77 18.05 -2.48 -15.93
N ALA A 78 16.88 -1.86 -16.18
CA ALA A 78 15.60 -2.38 -15.72
C ALA A 78 15.33 -3.80 -16.26
N ALA A 79 15.16 -4.75 -15.34
CA ALA A 79 14.83 -6.14 -15.69
C ALA A 79 13.42 -6.27 -16.30
N VAL A 80 12.49 -5.42 -15.87
CA VAL A 80 11.11 -5.35 -16.35
C VAL A 80 10.77 -3.89 -16.62
N PRO A 81 10.25 -3.56 -17.82
CA PRO A 81 9.81 -2.20 -18.14
C PRO A 81 8.77 -1.70 -17.16
N THR A 82 8.92 -0.44 -16.73
CA THR A 82 8.08 0.14 -15.68
C THR A 82 7.40 1.41 -16.15
N TYR A 83 6.09 1.47 -15.97
CA TYR A 83 5.25 2.54 -16.45
C TYR A 83 4.36 3.10 -15.35
N ARG A 84 3.91 4.33 -15.57
CA ARG A 84 3.12 5.13 -14.62
C ARG A 84 1.72 5.38 -15.18
N ARG A 85 0.87 6.00 -14.37
CA ARG A 85 -0.48 6.43 -14.78
C ARG A 85 -0.38 7.28 -16.04
N ASN A 86 -1.20 6.95 -17.05
CA ASN A 86 -1.25 7.62 -18.35
C ASN A 86 0.09 7.63 -19.09
N ALA A 87 1.00 6.70 -18.78
CA ALA A 87 2.25 6.58 -19.52
C ALA A 87 1.97 6.02 -20.93
N LEU A 88 2.84 6.43 -21.86
CA LEU A 88 2.87 5.92 -23.22
C LEU A 88 3.93 4.82 -23.29
N ILE A 89 3.54 3.65 -23.79
CA ILE A 89 4.47 2.59 -24.17
C ILE A 89 4.98 2.92 -25.56
N SER A 90 6.13 3.57 -25.63
CA SER A 90 6.78 3.97 -26.88
C SER A 90 7.94 3.03 -27.19
N GLY A 91 8.09 2.67 -28.46
CA GLY A 91 9.19 1.85 -28.90
C GLY A 91 9.11 1.46 -30.36
N GLU A 92 9.84 0.40 -30.71
CA GLU A 92 9.82 -0.17 -32.04
C GLU A 92 9.84 -1.70 -32.01
N VAL A 93 9.09 -2.30 -32.93
CA VAL A 93 9.22 -3.71 -33.28
C VAL A 93 10.13 -3.82 -34.49
N ARG A 94 11.15 -4.67 -34.41
CA ARG A 94 12.07 -4.98 -35.51
C ARG A 94 11.92 -6.44 -35.91
N LEU A 95 11.79 -6.69 -37.21
CA LEU A 95 11.75 -8.04 -37.79
C LEU A 95 13.07 -8.37 -38.46
N GLU A 96 13.58 -9.58 -38.25
CA GLU A 96 14.80 -10.04 -38.93
C GLU A 96 14.54 -10.43 -40.39
N SER A 97 13.35 -10.95 -40.69
CA SER A 97 12.91 -11.29 -42.03
C SER A 97 11.50 -10.74 -42.30
N ARG A 98 11.32 -10.21 -43.51
CA ARG A 98 10.04 -9.71 -44.03
C ARG A 98 9.20 -10.80 -44.66
N GLU A 99 9.86 -11.88 -45.10
CA GLU A 99 9.25 -12.93 -45.90
C GLU A 99 8.03 -13.49 -45.17
N ASP A 100 6.95 -13.60 -45.94
CA ASP A 100 5.65 -14.14 -45.56
C ASP A 100 4.91 -13.39 -44.45
N THR A 101 5.40 -12.27 -43.93
CA THR A 101 4.67 -11.54 -42.88
C THR A 101 3.37 -10.96 -43.44
N GLN A 102 2.26 -11.12 -42.72
CA GLN A 102 0.92 -10.60 -43.07
C GLN A 102 0.44 -9.53 -42.10
N VAL A 103 0.50 -9.82 -40.81
CA VAL A 103 -0.05 -8.94 -39.78
C VAL A 103 0.95 -8.82 -38.66
N VAL A 104 1.21 -7.59 -38.25
CA VAL A 104 1.92 -7.31 -36.99
C VAL A 104 0.92 -6.59 -36.08
N SER A 105 0.64 -7.21 -34.94
CA SER A 105 -0.28 -6.64 -33.95
C SER A 105 0.35 -6.58 -32.57
N LEU A 106 -0.02 -5.55 -31.83
CA LEU A 106 0.41 -5.27 -30.48
C LEU A 106 -0.81 -5.38 -29.56
N GLU A 107 -0.75 -6.22 -28.52
CA GLU A 107 -1.85 -6.41 -27.59
C GLU A 107 -1.40 -6.12 -26.16
N GLY A 108 -2.06 -5.18 -25.49
CA GLY A 108 -1.92 -4.92 -24.06
C GLY A 108 -2.92 -5.76 -23.27
N LYS A 109 -2.44 -6.71 -22.48
CA LYS A 109 -3.26 -7.58 -21.62
C LYS A 109 -3.12 -7.18 -20.16
N LEU A 110 -4.25 -7.02 -19.48
CA LEU A 110 -4.31 -6.98 -18.01
C LEU A 110 -5.02 -8.23 -17.52
N SER A 111 -4.32 -9.09 -16.80
CA SER A 111 -4.90 -10.29 -16.18
C SER A 111 -4.83 -10.20 -14.66
N MET A 112 -5.84 -10.76 -14.00
CA MET A 112 -5.87 -10.94 -12.56
C MET A 112 -6.09 -12.41 -12.26
N THR A 113 -5.15 -13.03 -11.56
CA THR A 113 -5.23 -14.41 -11.08
C THR A 113 -5.37 -14.40 -9.57
N VAL A 114 -6.41 -15.05 -9.06
CA VAL A 114 -6.59 -15.30 -7.64
C VAL A 114 -6.71 -16.81 -7.44
N SER A 115 -5.93 -17.40 -6.54
CA SER A 115 -6.09 -18.81 -6.20
C SER A 115 -6.14 -19.11 -4.71
N GLU A 116 -7.12 -19.92 -4.32
CA GLU A 116 -7.33 -20.46 -2.97
C GLU A 116 -7.77 -21.94 -3.08
N GLY A 117 -6.84 -22.80 -3.50
CA GLY A 117 -7.14 -24.19 -3.89
C GLY A 117 -7.76 -24.32 -5.30
N PHE A 118 -8.42 -23.27 -5.79
CA PHE A 118 -8.87 -23.12 -7.18
C PHE A 118 -8.32 -21.83 -7.77
N SER A 119 -7.89 -21.84 -9.03
CA SER A 119 -7.41 -20.64 -9.73
C SER A 119 -8.51 -20.04 -10.58
N GLU A 120 -8.76 -18.74 -10.41
CA GLU A 120 -9.61 -17.93 -11.29
C GLU A 120 -8.75 -16.84 -11.94
N THR A 121 -8.68 -16.84 -13.27
CA THR A 121 -7.98 -15.80 -14.03
C THR A 121 -9.00 -15.00 -14.84
N ARG A 122 -9.00 -13.68 -14.69
CA ARG A 122 -9.86 -12.76 -15.44
C ARG A 122 -9.01 -11.81 -16.27
N ASN A 123 -9.32 -11.71 -17.57
CA ASN A 123 -8.79 -10.65 -18.43
C ASN A 123 -9.61 -9.38 -18.16
N LEU A 124 -8.98 -8.38 -17.55
CA LEU A 124 -9.62 -7.12 -17.20
C LEU A 124 -9.56 -6.12 -18.38
N LEU A 125 -8.58 -6.30 -19.26
CA LEU A 125 -8.41 -5.50 -20.45
C LEU A 125 -7.57 -6.25 -21.50
N SER A 126 -7.98 -6.10 -22.76
CA SER A 126 -7.24 -6.51 -23.94
C SER A 126 -7.48 -5.42 -24.99
N GLU A 127 -6.43 -4.64 -25.27
CA GLU A 127 -6.44 -3.64 -26.33
C GLU A 127 -5.44 -4.06 -27.39
N SER A 128 -5.87 -4.10 -28.65
CA SER A 128 -5.01 -4.50 -29.77
C SER A 128 -4.86 -3.36 -30.78
N LEU A 129 -3.63 -3.17 -31.25
CA LEU A 129 -3.25 -2.22 -32.28
C LEU A 129 -2.58 -3.00 -33.42
N THR A 130 -3.20 -3.01 -34.58
CA THR A 130 -2.57 -3.52 -35.80
C THR A 130 -1.62 -2.46 -36.33
N ILE A 131 -0.31 -2.73 -36.25
CA ILE A 131 0.73 -1.80 -36.73
C ILE A 131 1.06 -2.01 -38.21
N TRP A 132 0.68 -3.16 -38.79
CA TRP A 132 0.76 -3.42 -40.24
C TRP A 132 -0.13 -4.60 -40.66
N ASP A 133 -0.76 -4.53 -41.85
CA ASP A 133 -1.76 -5.49 -42.35
C ASP A 133 -1.60 -5.85 -43.84
N GLY A 134 -0.37 -6.06 -44.33
CA GLY A 134 -0.18 -6.71 -45.63
C GLY A 134 -0.29 -5.86 -46.90
N ASP A 135 -0.72 -4.59 -46.81
CA ASP A 135 -0.83 -3.68 -47.96
C ASP A 135 0.55 -3.16 -48.40
N GLY A 136 1.34 -3.99 -49.09
CA GLY A 136 2.61 -3.63 -49.73
C GLY A 136 3.84 -4.37 -49.19
N GLU A 137 5.02 -3.78 -49.40
CA GLU A 137 6.28 -4.33 -48.88
C GLU A 137 6.37 -4.13 -47.36
N CYS A 138 6.50 -5.22 -46.62
CA CYS A 138 6.59 -5.20 -45.16
C CYS A 138 7.86 -4.45 -44.69
N PRO A 139 7.77 -3.41 -43.84
CA PRO A 139 8.95 -2.72 -43.35
C PRO A 139 9.72 -3.58 -42.32
N TYR A 140 11.00 -3.25 -42.07
CA TYR A 140 11.79 -3.96 -41.03
C TYR A 140 11.55 -3.40 -39.61
N ARG A 141 11.02 -2.18 -39.50
CA ARG A 141 10.86 -1.45 -38.25
C ARG A 141 9.45 -0.87 -38.19
N PHE A 142 8.81 -1.07 -37.05
CA PHE A 142 7.46 -0.61 -36.77
C PHE A 142 7.51 0.23 -35.50
N PRO A 143 7.70 1.55 -35.59
CA PRO A 143 7.55 2.41 -34.42
C PRO A 143 6.10 2.37 -33.95
N PHE A 144 5.90 2.44 -32.63
CA PHE A 144 4.56 2.45 -32.06
C PHE A 144 4.52 3.27 -30.77
N ASP A 145 3.31 3.73 -30.47
CA ASP A 145 2.95 4.44 -29.25
C ASP A 145 1.63 3.87 -28.75
N LEU A 146 1.64 3.18 -27.60
CA LEU A 146 0.46 2.54 -27.02
C LEU A 146 0.20 3.13 -25.62
N PRO A 147 -0.89 3.88 -25.40
CA PRO A 147 -1.18 4.42 -24.08
C PRO A 147 -1.53 3.29 -23.11
N ILE A 148 -1.06 3.37 -21.86
CA ILE A 148 -1.58 2.48 -20.82
C ILE A 148 -3.02 2.88 -20.50
N PRO A 149 -3.96 1.95 -20.56
CA PRO A 149 -5.36 2.29 -20.37
C PRO A 149 -5.63 2.79 -18.95
N ALA A 150 -6.32 3.91 -18.84
CA ALA A 150 -6.61 4.54 -17.55
C ALA A 150 -7.64 3.77 -16.72
N SER A 151 -8.50 2.99 -17.38
CA SER A 151 -9.56 2.19 -16.77
C SER A 151 -9.60 0.77 -17.32
N CYS A 152 -10.00 -0.18 -16.49
CA CYS A 152 -10.28 -1.56 -16.93
C CYS A 152 -11.78 -1.82 -17.01
N ARG A 153 -12.22 -2.82 -17.79
CA ARG A 153 -13.64 -3.18 -17.91
C ARG A 153 -14.02 -4.20 -16.84
N MET A 154 -15.03 -3.88 -16.04
CA MET A 154 -15.53 -4.78 -14.98
C MET A 154 -17.06 -4.77 -14.96
N GLY A 155 -17.67 -5.60 -15.81
CA GLY A 155 -19.11 -5.48 -16.09
C GLY A 155 -19.41 -4.11 -16.71
N ASP A 156 -20.39 -3.40 -16.17
CA ASP A 156 -20.77 -2.05 -16.60
C ASP A 156 -19.90 -0.93 -15.97
N ALA A 157 -19.04 -1.28 -15.00
CA ALA A 157 -18.16 -0.32 -14.35
C ALA A 157 -16.82 -0.19 -15.08
N HIS A 158 -16.30 1.04 -15.09
CA HIS A 158 -14.97 1.39 -15.62
C HIS A 158 -14.04 1.90 -14.50
N PRO A 159 -13.67 1.04 -13.52
CA PRO A 159 -12.74 1.45 -12.47
C PRO A 159 -11.35 1.76 -13.04
N PRO A 160 -10.54 2.57 -12.33
CA PRO A 160 -9.18 2.84 -12.74
C PRO A 160 -8.36 1.54 -12.81
N SER A 161 -7.43 1.49 -13.75
CA SER A 161 -6.52 0.35 -13.92
C SER A 161 -5.71 0.12 -12.63
N PRO A 162 -5.70 -1.11 -12.07
CA PRO A 162 -5.00 -1.43 -10.84
C PRO A 162 -3.48 -1.43 -11.05
N PRO A 163 -2.65 -1.21 -10.01
CA PRO A 163 -1.21 -1.42 -10.12
C PRO A 163 -0.86 -2.88 -10.45
N SER A 164 0.32 -3.12 -11.04
CA SER A 164 0.94 -4.45 -11.04
C SER A 164 1.14 -4.90 -9.59
N TYR A 165 0.72 -6.13 -9.28
CA TYR A 165 0.68 -6.61 -7.91
C TYR A 165 0.88 -8.12 -7.85
N GLN A 166 1.71 -8.60 -6.95
CA GLN A 166 1.86 -10.03 -6.69
C GLN A 166 2.01 -10.26 -5.19
N MET A 167 1.27 -11.21 -4.65
CA MET A 167 1.49 -11.70 -3.29
C MET A 167 1.05 -13.15 -3.13
N GLU A 168 1.80 -13.87 -2.32
CA GLU A 168 1.60 -15.28 -2.05
C GLU A 168 1.52 -15.49 -0.54
N PHE A 169 0.42 -16.09 -0.09
CA PHE A 169 0.19 -16.46 1.29
C PHE A 169 0.17 -17.99 1.37
N PRO A 170 1.29 -18.63 1.76
CA PRO A 170 1.34 -20.07 1.91
C PRO A 170 0.41 -20.52 3.04
N GLY A 171 -0.12 -21.74 2.96
CA GLY A 171 -1.02 -22.31 3.97
C GLY A 171 -2.11 -23.17 3.36
N VAL A 172 -3.00 -23.70 4.20
CA VAL A 172 -4.20 -24.43 3.76
C VAL A 172 -5.45 -23.76 4.35
N PRO A 173 -6.26 -23.08 3.53
CA PRO A 173 -6.03 -22.82 2.11
C PRO A 173 -5.01 -21.67 1.90
N GLY A 174 -4.15 -21.78 0.89
CA GLY A 174 -3.22 -20.71 0.51
C GLY A 174 -3.96 -19.61 -0.26
N LEU A 175 -3.40 -18.40 -0.37
CA LEU A 175 -3.93 -17.36 -1.24
C LEU A 175 -2.83 -16.82 -2.15
N PHE A 176 -2.99 -16.96 -3.46
CA PHE A 176 -2.11 -16.32 -4.44
C PHE A 176 -2.89 -15.25 -5.19
N VAL A 177 -2.32 -14.05 -5.29
CA VAL A 177 -2.90 -12.92 -6.04
C VAL A 177 -1.84 -12.39 -6.99
N LYS A 178 -2.19 -12.29 -8.28
CA LYS A 178 -1.35 -11.66 -9.30
C LYS A 178 -2.20 -10.74 -10.17
N VAL A 179 -1.74 -9.51 -10.38
CA VAL A 179 -2.25 -8.52 -11.33
C VAL A 179 -1.09 -8.19 -12.25
N GLU A 180 -1.20 -8.60 -13.51
CA GLU A 180 -0.09 -8.56 -14.47
C GLU A 180 -0.50 -7.81 -15.74
N TYR A 181 0.38 -6.92 -16.19
CA TYR A 181 0.30 -6.29 -17.50
C TYR A 181 1.26 -7.00 -18.43
N THR A 182 0.81 -7.39 -19.62
CA THR A 182 1.64 -8.04 -20.63
C THR A 182 1.49 -7.35 -21.97
N LEU A 183 2.62 -7.01 -22.59
CA LEU A 183 2.67 -6.60 -23.99
C LEU A 183 2.90 -7.84 -24.84
N VAL A 184 2.00 -8.11 -25.78
CA VAL A 184 2.10 -9.23 -26.72
C VAL A 184 2.28 -8.68 -28.12
N ILE A 185 3.35 -9.10 -28.79
CA ILE A 185 3.58 -8.83 -30.21
C ILE A 185 3.34 -10.11 -30.96
N ALA A 186 2.35 -10.12 -31.84
CA ALA A 186 2.03 -11.24 -32.69
C ALA A 186 2.40 -10.90 -34.15
N VAL A 187 3.20 -11.78 -34.75
CA VAL A 187 3.57 -11.70 -36.16
C VAL A 187 3.00 -12.92 -36.87
N THR A 188 2.07 -12.66 -37.78
CA THR A 188 1.35 -13.67 -38.54
C THR A 188 2.02 -13.86 -39.90
N GLU A 189 2.33 -15.09 -40.28
CA GLU A 189 3.00 -15.47 -41.53
C GLU A 189 2.07 -16.25 -42.47
N ARG A 190 2.14 -15.95 -43.76
CA ARG A 190 1.51 -16.70 -44.85
C ARG A 190 2.38 -17.86 -45.28
N THR A 191 2.06 -19.06 -44.84
CA THR A 191 2.77 -20.24 -45.35
C THR A 191 2.32 -20.56 -46.78
N LEU A 192 3.23 -20.46 -47.76
CA LEU A 192 3.03 -20.93 -49.13
C LEU A 192 3.12 -22.46 -49.18
N GLY A 193 1.98 -23.15 -49.06
CA GLY A 193 1.91 -24.61 -49.11
C GLY A 193 0.48 -25.18 -49.18
N ILE A 194 0.36 -26.45 -49.60
CA ILE A 194 -0.93 -27.15 -49.82
C ILE A 194 -1.76 -27.26 -48.52
N PHE A 195 -1.11 -27.18 -47.35
CA PHE A 195 -1.77 -27.07 -46.05
C PHE A 195 -1.70 -25.62 -45.55
N LYS A 196 -2.75 -24.85 -45.79
CA LYS A 196 -2.92 -23.42 -45.44
C LYS A 196 -2.96 -23.17 -43.92
N ARG A 197 -1.89 -23.45 -43.18
CA ARG A 197 -1.80 -23.12 -41.74
C ARG A 197 -0.98 -21.85 -41.55
N THR A 198 -1.66 -20.75 -41.28
CA THR A 198 -1.04 -19.51 -40.86
C THR A 198 -0.18 -19.73 -39.63
N LYS A 199 1.10 -19.35 -39.70
CA LYS A 199 2.03 -19.47 -38.57
C LYS A 199 2.04 -18.15 -37.81
N CYS A 200 1.69 -18.18 -36.53
CA CYS A 200 1.75 -17.01 -35.65
C CYS A 200 2.95 -17.14 -34.70
N THR A 201 3.84 -16.16 -34.71
CA THR A 201 4.95 -16.06 -33.76
C THR A 201 4.64 -14.94 -32.76
N GLU A 202 4.62 -15.28 -31.46
CA GLU A 202 4.31 -14.32 -30.39
C GLU A 202 5.52 -14.03 -29.50
N LEU A 203 5.77 -12.75 -29.20
CA LEU A 203 6.67 -12.28 -28.15
C LEU A 203 5.84 -11.66 -27.02
N CYS A 204 5.90 -12.25 -25.83
CA CYS A 204 5.23 -11.75 -24.64
C CYS A 204 6.25 -11.10 -23.70
N LEU A 205 5.96 -9.89 -23.22
CA LEU A 205 6.80 -9.12 -22.33
C LEU A 205 5.97 -8.62 -21.13
N PRO A 206 6.27 -9.03 -19.89
CA PRO A 206 5.60 -8.49 -18.71
C PRO A 206 5.99 -7.02 -18.50
N LEU A 207 5.05 -6.23 -17.98
CA LEU A 207 5.23 -4.81 -17.65
C LEU A 207 4.86 -4.56 -16.17
N ASN A 208 5.62 -3.68 -15.54
CA ASN A 208 5.26 -3.11 -14.24
C ASN A 208 4.46 -1.83 -14.46
N TYR A 209 3.28 -1.74 -13.85
CA TYR A 209 2.46 -0.54 -13.86
C TYR A 209 2.26 -0.04 -12.42
N TYR A 210 2.84 1.12 -12.11
CA TYR A 210 2.77 1.77 -10.80
C TYR A 210 2.15 3.16 -10.96
N PRO A 211 0.81 3.27 -10.91
CA PRO A 211 0.12 4.54 -11.07
C PRO A 211 0.49 5.49 -9.93
N ARG A 212 1.01 6.67 -10.30
CA ARG A 212 1.39 7.68 -9.31
C ARG A 212 0.19 8.20 -8.55
N SER A 213 0.36 8.33 -7.25
CA SER A 213 -0.57 8.94 -6.31
C SER A 213 0.20 9.62 -5.19
N ARG A 214 -0.37 10.69 -4.62
CA ARG A 214 0.25 11.53 -3.61
C ARG A 214 -0.76 11.91 -2.53
N PRO A 215 -0.30 12.24 -1.30
CA PRO A 215 -1.12 12.94 -0.33
C PRO A 215 -1.50 14.33 -0.87
N HIS A 216 -2.63 14.88 -0.42
CA HIS A 216 -3.06 16.22 -0.79
C HIS A 216 -2.36 17.33 0.02
N ARG A 217 -1.73 16.97 1.14
CA ARG A 217 -1.01 17.86 2.06
C ARG A 217 0.23 17.15 2.61
N PRO A 218 1.26 17.88 3.08
CA PRO A 218 2.44 17.27 3.70
C PRO A 218 2.07 16.48 4.96
N ILE A 219 2.96 15.56 5.33
CA ILE A 219 3.02 15.06 6.71
C ILE A 219 3.80 16.06 7.57
N LEU A 220 3.48 16.12 8.86
CA LEU A 220 4.27 16.87 9.83
C LEU A 220 5.75 16.50 9.73
N SER A 221 6.62 17.51 9.79
CA SER A 221 8.07 17.30 9.77
C SER A 221 8.48 16.38 10.93
N PRO A 222 9.27 15.31 10.67
CA PRO A 222 9.76 14.41 11.72
C PRO A 222 10.59 15.10 12.81
N SER A 223 11.10 16.31 12.52
CA SER A 223 11.89 17.10 13.46
C SER A 223 11.06 17.74 14.58
N LEU A 224 9.73 17.84 14.42
CA LEU A 224 8.86 18.49 15.39
C LEU A 224 8.37 17.48 16.44
N SER A 225 8.53 17.80 17.73
CA SER A 225 8.03 16.94 18.80
C SER A 225 6.50 16.96 18.88
N PHE A 226 5.91 15.81 19.20
CA PHE A 226 4.46 15.67 19.38
C PHE A 226 3.90 16.68 20.40
N ARG A 227 4.56 16.82 21.56
CA ARG A 227 4.09 17.73 22.63
C ARG A 227 4.07 19.19 22.21
N HIS A 228 4.96 19.59 21.29
CA HIS A 228 4.99 20.93 20.75
C HIS A 228 3.89 21.13 19.70
N THR A 229 3.82 20.23 18.71
CA THR A 229 2.84 20.33 17.62
C THR A 229 1.40 20.17 18.12
N MET A 230 1.15 19.29 19.08
CA MET A 230 -0.19 19.13 19.69
C MET A 230 -0.68 20.42 20.37
N LYS A 231 0.21 21.30 20.82
CA LYS A 231 -0.16 22.59 21.44
C LYS A 231 -0.36 23.70 20.41
N VAL A 232 0.50 23.72 19.38
CA VAL A 232 0.55 24.82 18.40
C VAL A 232 -0.38 24.57 17.20
N ALA A 233 -0.54 23.31 16.81
CA ALA A 233 -1.31 22.86 15.65
C ALA A 233 -1.97 21.49 15.92
N PRO A 234 -2.91 21.40 16.88
CA PRO A 234 -3.62 20.14 17.21
C PRO A 234 -4.36 19.53 16.00
N GLU A 235 -4.80 20.36 15.06
CA GLU A 235 -5.47 19.95 13.81
C GLU A 235 -4.58 19.13 12.86
N GLU A 236 -3.26 19.15 13.07
CA GLU A 236 -2.30 18.32 12.35
C GLU A 236 -2.27 16.87 12.88
N TRP A 237 -2.95 16.59 13.99
CA TRP A 237 -3.06 15.26 14.58
C TRP A 237 -4.50 14.74 14.52
N PHE A 238 -4.62 13.46 14.19
CA PHE A 238 -5.84 12.69 14.30
C PHE A 238 -5.70 11.69 15.45
N GLN A 239 -6.66 11.73 16.37
CA GLN A 239 -6.70 10.85 17.53
C GLN A 239 -7.60 9.64 17.23
N VAL A 240 -6.99 8.46 17.26
CA VAL A 240 -7.68 7.17 17.25
C VAL A 240 -7.89 6.73 18.68
N THR A 241 -9.14 6.50 19.07
CA THR A 241 -9.48 6.05 20.43
C THR A 241 -9.96 4.61 20.40
N SER A 242 -9.47 3.79 21.33
CA SER A 242 -9.92 2.42 21.55
C SER A 242 -9.76 2.06 23.03
N THR A 243 -10.31 0.93 23.48
CA THR A 243 -10.24 0.54 24.89
C THR A 243 -9.69 -0.87 25.01
N MET A 244 -8.63 -1.04 25.80
CA MET A 244 -8.09 -2.36 26.17
C MET A 244 -8.97 -2.96 27.27
N PRO A 245 -9.64 -4.10 27.02
CA PRO A 245 -10.58 -4.65 27.97
C PRO A 245 -9.89 -5.23 29.21
N ALA A 246 -10.61 -5.22 30.33
CA ALA A 246 -10.25 -5.92 31.55
C ALA A 246 -11.08 -7.20 31.72
N ARG A 247 -10.50 -8.23 32.32
CA ARG A 247 -11.19 -9.47 32.67
C ARG A 247 -12.13 -9.22 33.86
N THR A 248 -13.34 -9.74 33.76
CA THR A 248 -14.33 -9.68 34.83
C THR A 248 -13.78 -10.28 36.13
N GLY A 249 -13.89 -9.55 37.24
CA GLY A 249 -13.46 -10.01 38.58
C GLY A 249 -11.96 -9.90 38.87
N SER A 250 -11.16 -9.35 37.96
CA SER A 250 -9.71 -9.15 38.17
C SER A 250 -9.34 -7.99 39.11
N GLY A 251 -10.31 -7.12 39.44
CA GLY A 251 -10.08 -5.92 40.24
C GLY A 251 -9.34 -4.78 39.52
N VAL A 252 -9.04 -4.94 38.22
CA VAL A 252 -8.56 -3.86 37.35
C VAL A 252 -9.66 -3.40 36.40
N GLU A 253 -9.62 -2.13 36.02
CA GLU A 253 -10.55 -1.53 35.07
C GLU A 253 -9.93 -1.49 33.65
N PRO A 254 -10.75 -1.37 32.59
CA PRO A 254 -10.25 -1.18 31.22
C PRO A 254 -9.33 0.04 31.09
N LEU A 255 -8.40 -0.01 30.12
CA LEU A 255 -7.54 1.12 29.79
C LEU A 255 -8.02 1.79 28.50
N ASP A 256 -8.07 3.12 28.50
CA ASP A 256 -8.29 3.92 27.30
C ASP A 256 -6.98 4.07 26.53
N CYS A 257 -7.02 3.71 25.27
CA CYS A 257 -5.88 3.67 24.36
C CYS A 257 -6.06 4.74 23.28
N HIS A 258 -5.19 5.74 23.29
CA HIS A 258 -5.17 6.82 22.33
C HIS A 258 -3.93 6.71 21.43
N LEU A 259 -4.16 6.55 20.12
CA LEU A 259 -3.11 6.59 19.11
C LEU A 259 -3.28 7.89 18.30
N PHE A 260 -2.29 8.77 18.37
CA PHE A 260 -2.24 9.99 17.57
C PHE A 260 -1.35 9.77 16.35
N ILE A 261 -1.88 10.10 15.17
CA ILE A 261 -1.20 10.02 13.87
C ILE A 261 -1.42 11.32 13.10
N PRO A 262 -0.65 11.64 12.05
CA PRO A 262 -0.88 12.85 11.28
C PRO A 262 -2.27 12.85 10.64
N ALA A 263 -2.93 14.01 10.69
CA ALA A 263 -4.34 14.10 10.32
C ALA A 263 -4.63 13.81 8.84
N VAL A 264 -3.61 13.88 7.97
CA VAL A 264 -3.75 13.61 6.54
C VAL A 264 -4.21 12.19 6.26
N GLN A 265 -3.81 11.20 7.07
CA GLN A 265 -4.16 9.77 6.94
C GLN A 265 -3.91 9.15 5.55
N ILE A 266 -3.20 9.88 4.68
CA ILE A 266 -2.75 9.47 3.36
C ILE A 266 -1.23 9.68 3.36
N TYR A 267 -0.48 8.61 3.24
CA TYR A 267 0.98 8.62 3.40
C TYR A 267 1.65 8.03 2.17
N GLY A 268 2.75 8.62 1.72
CA GLY A 268 3.66 7.99 0.77
C GLY A 268 4.21 6.68 1.33
N ILE A 269 4.41 5.67 0.49
CA ILE A 269 5.04 4.39 0.88
C ILE A 269 6.44 4.59 1.48
N SER A 270 7.15 5.65 1.08
CA SER A 270 8.46 6.06 1.60
C SER A 270 8.41 6.94 2.85
N ASP A 271 7.22 7.40 3.25
CA ASP A 271 7.07 8.31 4.39
C ASP A 271 7.48 7.61 5.70
N THR A 272 8.10 8.40 6.58
CA THR A 272 8.23 8.07 7.99
C THR A 272 7.05 8.71 8.72
N ILE A 273 6.11 7.90 9.20
CA ILE A 273 4.88 8.36 9.83
C ILE A 273 5.13 8.48 11.34
N PRO A 274 5.21 9.69 11.92
CA PRO A 274 5.32 9.84 13.36
C PRO A 274 4.01 9.44 14.04
N PHE A 275 4.07 8.90 15.25
CA PHE A 275 2.90 8.62 16.06
C PHE A 275 3.16 8.82 17.56
N TYR A 276 2.09 9.01 18.32
CA TYR A 276 2.11 9.04 19.78
C TYR A 276 1.07 8.06 20.32
N VAL A 277 1.43 7.28 21.33
CA VAL A 277 0.53 6.36 22.04
C VAL A 277 0.39 6.84 23.46
N GLN A 278 -0.83 6.95 23.94
CA GLN A 278 -1.15 7.26 25.32
C GLN A 278 -2.14 6.23 25.86
N LEU A 279 -1.79 5.61 26.98
CA LEU A 279 -2.69 4.75 27.76
C LEU A 279 -3.16 5.52 28.99
N ARG A 280 -4.48 5.58 29.21
CA ARG A 280 -5.11 6.24 30.36
C ARG A 280 -5.99 5.25 31.10
N GLY A 281 -6.11 5.46 32.41
CA GLY A 281 -6.97 4.66 33.27
C GLY A 281 -6.56 4.74 34.73
N PRO A 282 -7.25 4.01 35.62
CA PRO A 282 -6.89 3.98 37.02
C PRO A 282 -5.46 3.50 37.24
N ALA A 283 -4.82 4.02 38.29
CA ALA A 283 -3.44 3.67 38.62
C ALA A 283 -3.23 2.15 38.76
N ALA A 284 -4.20 1.41 39.30
CA ALA A 284 -4.15 -0.05 39.41
C ALA A 284 -4.04 -0.75 38.05
N SER A 285 -4.81 -0.31 37.06
CA SER A 285 -4.77 -0.86 35.70
C SER A 285 -3.46 -0.52 34.97
N LEU A 286 -2.98 0.72 35.12
CA LEU A 286 -1.70 1.14 34.53
C LEU A 286 -0.53 0.38 35.15
N LEU A 287 -0.53 0.18 36.47
CA LEU A 287 0.46 -0.64 37.17
C LEU A 287 0.39 -2.11 36.76
N ALA A 288 -0.81 -2.66 36.53
CA ALA A 288 -1.00 -4.01 36.04
C ALA A 288 -0.47 -4.22 34.61
N PHE A 289 -0.38 -3.15 33.81
CA PHE A 289 0.22 -3.19 32.49
C PHE A 289 1.74 -3.04 32.52
N LEU A 290 2.31 -2.34 33.50
CA LEU A 290 3.75 -2.16 33.62
C LEU A 290 4.45 -3.46 34.03
N PRO A 291 5.74 -3.65 33.66
CA PRO A 291 6.49 -4.79 34.15
C PRO A 291 6.58 -4.72 35.67
N THR A 292 6.06 -5.73 36.36
CA THR A 292 6.30 -5.91 37.79
C THR A 292 7.80 -6.06 37.96
N SER A 293 8.45 -5.05 38.54
CA SER A 293 9.86 -5.19 38.92
C SER A 293 9.98 -6.48 39.70
N PRO A 294 10.85 -7.44 39.30
CA PRO A 294 10.95 -8.70 40.00
C PRO A 294 11.29 -8.36 41.44
N ALA A 295 10.31 -8.55 42.33
CA ALA A 295 10.45 -8.23 43.73
C ALA A 295 11.76 -8.85 44.17
N CYS A 296 12.72 -8.02 44.59
CA CYS A 296 14.06 -8.42 44.97
C CYS A 296 13.92 -9.68 45.83
N SER A 297 14.17 -10.84 45.21
CA SER A 297 14.06 -12.11 45.91
C SER A 297 15.04 -11.98 47.06
N PRO A 298 14.60 -12.01 48.34
CA PRO A 298 15.51 -11.83 49.45
C PRO A 298 16.61 -12.88 49.26
N SER A 299 17.83 -12.43 48.98
CA SER A 299 18.94 -13.34 48.75
C SER A 299 19.00 -14.27 49.96
N PRO A 300 19.04 -15.61 49.80
CA PRO A 300 19.38 -16.46 50.92
C PRO A 300 20.77 -16.02 51.38
N ARG A 301 20.84 -15.43 52.57
CA ARG A 301 22.10 -15.18 53.25
C ARG A 301 22.79 -16.53 53.36
N SER A 302 23.89 -16.73 52.64
CA SER A 302 24.74 -17.89 52.82
C SER A 302 26.19 -17.46 52.70
N SER A 303 26.79 -17.42 53.88
CA SER A 303 28.21 -17.44 54.20
C SER A 303 29.11 -18.07 53.13
N SER A 304 30.10 -17.29 52.71
CA SER A 304 31.50 -17.65 52.48
C SER A 304 31.84 -19.14 52.30
N SER A 305 32.17 -19.55 51.08
CA SER A 305 33.31 -20.43 50.80
C SER A 305 33.75 -20.30 49.32
N LEU A 306 35.06 -20.34 49.11
CA LEU A 306 35.81 -19.95 47.91
C LEU A 306 35.70 -20.97 46.75
N PRO A 307 35.98 -20.58 45.48
CA PRO A 307 35.87 -21.48 44.33
C PRO A 307 37.19 -22.20 44.00
N ILE A 308 37.11 -23.48 43.66
CA ILE A 308 38.15 -24.23 42.96
C ILE A 308 37.77 -24.30 41.47
N ASN A 309 38.65 -23.77 40.62
CA ASN A 309 38.59 -23.77 39.16
C ASN A 309 38.94 -25.13 38.56
N LEU A 310 38.12 -25.67 37.66
CA LEU A 310 38.48 -26.69 36.66
C LEU A 310 37.68 -26.45 35.36
N PRO A 311 38.31 -26.45 34.17
CA PRO A 311 37.61 -26.26 32.89
C PRO A 311 37.14 -27.60 32.27
N PRO A 312 35.94 -27.69 31.66
CA PRO A 312 35.58 -28.79 30.78
C PRO A 312 35.78 -28.44 29.29
N LEU A 313 36.29 -29.44 28.57
CA LEU A 313 36.59 -29.53 27.13
C LEU A 313 35.37 -29.32 26.20
N PRO A 314 35.59 -29.02 24.90
CA PRO A 314 34.53 -28.81 23.92
C PRO A 314 33.98 -30.15 23.38
N SER A 315 32.69 -30.41 23.58
CA SER A 315 31.98 -31.52 22.95
C SER A 315 31.12 -31.03 21.78
N PHE A 316 31.56 -31.36 20.56
CA PHE A 316 30.79 -31.29 19.32
C PHE A 316 29.84 -32.49 19.23
N PHE A 317 28.54 -32.36 19.54
CA PHE A 317 27.41 -33.15 18.97
C PHE A 317 26.06 -32.55 19.47
N PRO A 318 24.99 -32.54 18.65
CA PRO A 318 23.68 -32.00 19.06
C PRO A 318 22.79 -33.09 19.69
N PRO A 319 22.10 -32.83 20.82
CA PRO A 319 21.06 -33.72 21.30
C PRO A 319 19.66 -33.17 21.00
N SER A 320 18.93 -33.88 20.16
CA SER A 320 17.46 -33.87 20.15
C SER A 320 16.96 -34.56 21.42
N SER A 321 16.53 -33.80 22.43
CA SER A 321 15.88 -34.38 23.59
C SER A 321 14.66 -33.58 24.05
N ARG A 322 13.58 -34.34 24.15
CA ARG A 322 12.21 -33.98 24.53
C ARG A 322 12.16 -33.84 26.06
N PHE A 323 12.73 -32.76 26.61
CA PHE A 323 12.62 -32.45 28.04
C PHE A 323 11.38 -31.59 28.32
N LYS A 324 10.39 -32.16 29.01
CA LYS A 324 9.37 -31.41 29.77
C LYS A 324 10.04 -30.80 31.01
N GLY A 325 10.86 -29.77 30.80
CA GLY A 325 11.28 -28.89 31.88
C GLY A 325 10.13 -27.94 32.22
N LYS A 326 9.74 -27.86 33.50
CA LYS A 326 8.91 -26.77 34.02
C LYS A 326 9.64 -25.47 33.72
N ALA A 327 9.28 -24.81 32.61
CA ALA A 327 9.80 -23.51 32.24
C ALA A 327 9.44 -22.55 33.37
N ARG A 328 10.46 -22.08 34.07
CA ARG A 328 10.36 -21.02 35.06
C ARG A 328 9.81 -19.81 34.29
N SER A 329 8.57 -19.42 34.57
CA SER A 329 7.91 -18.30 33.89
C SER A 329 8.69 -17.04 34.20
N THR A 330 9.60 -16.67 33.30
CA THR A 330 10.20 -15.34 33.29
C THR A 330 9.04 -14.38 33.03
N SER A 331 8.70 -13.53 34.00
CA SER A 331 7.62 -12.55 33.85
C SER A 331 7.81 -11.81 32.53
N THR A 332 6.84 -11.97 31.64
CA THR A 332 6.96 -11.42 30.29
C THR A 332 6.73 -9.91 30.36
N GLN A 333 7.64 -9.12 29.76
CA GLN A 333 7.43 -7.67 29.68
C GLN A 333 6.19 -7.36 28.83
N PRO A 334 5.45 -6.29 29.15
CA PRO A 334 4.35 -5.86 28.30
C PRO A 334 4.89 -5.51 26.92
N THR A 335 4.11 -5.81 25.87
CA THR A 335 4.49 -5.51 24.50
C THR A 335 3.54 -4.46 23.93
N ILE A 336 4.10 -3.35 23.47
CA ILE A 336 3.40 -2.30 22.73
C ILE A 336 4.00 -2.25 21.34
N ARG A 337 3.13 -2.39 20.34
CA ARG A 337 3.53 -2.32 18.94
C ARG A 337 2.61 -1.38 18.19
N VAL A 338 3.22 -0.58 17.33
CA VAL A 338 2.52 0.15 16.27
C VAL A 338 3.13 -0.31 14.96
N PHE A 339 2.32 -0.79 14.03
CA PHE A 339 2.81 -1.30 12.75
C PHE A 339 1.85 -0.97 11.61
N LEU A 340 2.38 -0.92 10.40
CA LEU A 340 1.59 -0.82 9.18
C LEU A 340 1.15 -2.21 8.76
N TYR A 341 -0.12 -2.35 8.41
CA TYR A 341 -0.76 -3.63 8.15
C TYR A 341 -1.57 -3.56 6.88
N ARG A 342 -1.45 -4.59 6.03
CA ARG A 342 -2.22 -4.72 4.80
C ARG A 342 -3.09 -5.94 4.83
N GLN A 343 -4.35 -5.74 4.50
CA GLN A 343 -5.33 -6.80 4.32
C GLN A 343 -5.60 -6.97 2.83
N VAL A 344 -5.31 -8.17 2.31
CA VAL A 344 -5.69 -8.58 0.96
C VAL A 344 -6.90 -9.47 1.05
N ALA A 345 -8.03 -8.99 0.59
CA ALA A 345 -9.27 -9.73 0.50
C ALA A 345 -9.58 -10.06 -0.95
N ALA A 346 -10.01 -11.30 -1.21
CA ALA A 346 -10.46 -11.73 -2.52
C ALA A 346 -11.78 -12.50 -2.39
N THR A 347 -12.62 -12.45 -3.43
CA THR A 347 -13.84 -13.26 -3.53
C THR A 347 -13.76 -14.20 -4.72
N ILE A 348 -13.63 -15.51 -4.46
CA ILE A 348 -13.51 -16.56 -5.48
C ILE A 348 -14.76 -17.44 -5.40
N ARG A 349 -15.53 -17.53 -6.48
CA ARG A 349 -16.78 -18.33 -6.52
C ARG A 349 -17.75 -18.04 -5.35
N GLY A 350 -17.84 -16.77 -4.93
CA GLY A 350 -18.68 -16.33 -3.81
C GLY A 350 -18.09 -16.55 -2.42
N GLN A 351 -16.96 -17.26 -2.30
CA GLN A 351 -16.23 -17.38 -1.04
C GLN A 351 -15.29 -16.19 -0.87
N LYS A 352 -15.42 -15.49 0.25
CA LYS A 352 -14.56 -14.36 0.61
C LYS A 352 -13.44 -14.85 1.51
N THR A 353 -12.22 -14.64 1.07
CA THR A 353 -11.02 -14.89 1.86
C THR A 353 -10.26 -13.60 2.07
N TRP A 354 -9.47 -13.55 3.13
CA TRP A 354 -8.55 -12.46 3.34
C TRP A 354 -7.29 -12.93 4.04
N ARG A 355 -6.17 -12.28 3.72
CA ARG A 355 -4.88 -12.54 4.33
C ARG A 355 -4.21 -11.24 4.75
N PRO A 356 -3.68 -11.20 5.97
CA PRO A 356 -2.94 -10.05 6.45
C PRO A 356 -1.45 -10.15 6.17
N THR A 357 -0.80 -9.01 6.04
CA THR A 357 0.66 -8.89 6.01
C THR A 357 1.10 -7.62 6.71
N VAL A 358 2.18 -7.71 7.49
CA VAL A 358 2.79 -6.54 8.12
C VAL A 358 3.68 -5.86 7.10
N LEU A 359 3.38 -4.60 6.81
CA LEU A 359 4.14 -3.78 5.88
C LEU A 359 5.35 -3.14 6.52
N GLY A 360 5.37 -2.93 7.84
CA GLY A 360 6.51 -2.40 8.57
C GLY A 360 6.21 -2.21 10.06
N GLU A 361 7.21 -2.40 10.91
CA GLU A 361 7.11 -2.25 12.37
C GLU A 361 7.60 -0.87 12.80
N GLY A 362 6.87 -0.24 13.73
CA GLY A 362 7.22 1.05 14.30
C GLY A 362 8.30 0.92 15.37
N LYS A 363 9.08 1.99 15.51
CA LYS A 363 10.02 2.16 16.62
C LYS A 363 9.38 3.04 17.67
N LEU A 364 9.36 2.57 18.92
CA LEU A 364 8.75 3.28 20.05
C LEU A 364 9.81 3.65 21.07
N ARG A 365 9.67 4.83 21.67
CA ARG A 365 10.38 5.23 22.89
C ARG A 365 9.38 5.68 23.95
N PHE A 366 9.59 5.19 25.17
CA PHE A 366 8.79 5.62 26.32
C PHE A 366 9.06 7.09 26.63
N VAL A 367 7.99 7.83 26.95
CA VAL A 367 8.05 9.24 27.31
C VAL A 367 7.53 9.38 28.74
N PRO A 368 8.34 9.85 29.69
CA PRO A 368 7.85 10.13 31.03
C PRO A 368 6.69 11.13 30.98
N SER A 369 5.53 10.71 31.49
CA SER A 369 4.40 11.62 31.67
C SER A 369 4.67 12.54 32.87
N ALA A 370 4.43 13.84 32.71
CA ALA A 370 4.54 14.80 33.79
C ALA A 370 3.34 14.71 34.76
N GLU A 371 2.21 14.18 34.26
CA GLU A 371 0.96 14.04 34.99
C GLU A 371 0.78 12.57 35.37
N GLY A 372 0.58 12.29 36.65
CA GLY A 372 0.21 10.94 37.09
C GLY A 372 -1.11 10.52 36.43
N GLY A 373 -1.18 9.28 35.93
CA GLY A 373 -2.42 8.75 35.33
C GLY A 373 -2.39 8.50 33.82
N SER A 374 -1.23 8.61 33.17
CA SER A 374 -1.04 8.08 31.81
C SER A 374 0.33 7.43 31.63
N LEU A 375 0.41 6.52 30.66
CA LEU A 375 1.66 6.01 30.12
C LEU A 375 1.76 6.44 28.67
N ASP A 376 2.90 7.01 28.29
CA ASP A 376 3.06 7.67 27.02
C ASP A 376 4.27 7.09 26.25
N TRP A 377 4.11 6.94 24.93
CA TRP A 377 5.16 6.56 24.00
C TRP A 377 5.09 7.43 22.76
N GLU A 378 6.25 7.71 22.18
CA GLU A 378 6.34 8.35 20.88
C GLU A 378 7.20 7.50 19.95
N GLY A 379 6.92 7.59 18.65
CA GLY A 379 7.55 6.70 17.71
C GLY A 379 7.35 7.10 16.27
N GLU A 380 7.91 6.26 15.40
CA GLU A 380 7.80 6.40 13.95
C GLU A 380 7.60 5.03 13.31
N VAL A 381 6.83 4.98 12.23
CA VAL A 381 6.63 3.76 11.44
C VAL A 381 6.79 4.06 9.95
N ARG A 382 7.35 3.09 9.22
CA ARG A 382 7.58 3.19 7.76
C ARG A 382 7.33 1.82 7.11
N CYS A 383 6.92 1.80 5.85
CA CYS A 383 6.85 0.57 5.06
C CYS A 383 8.26 -0.04 4.86
N ARG A 384 8.33 -1.35 4.70
CA ARG A 384 9.52 -2.04 4.19
C ARG A 384 9.79 -1.59 2.75
N ALA A 385 11.06 -1.69 2.35
CA ALA A 385 11.53 -1.22 1.03
C ALA A 385 10.96 -2.03 -0.16
N ASP A 386 10.45 -3.24 0.08
CA ASP A 386 9.80 -4.09 -0.93
C ASP A 386 8.34 -3.69 -1.23
N VAL A 387 7.77 -2.74 -0.48
CA VAL A 387 6.41 -2.26 -0.71
C VAL A 387 6.40 -1.23 -1.84
N ALA A 388 5.94 -1.65 -3.02
CA ALA A 388 5.91 -0.78 -4.21
C ALA A 388 4.58 -0.04 -4.44
N VAL A 389 3.48 -0.51 -3.84
CA VAL A 389 2.12 -0.02 -4.15
C VAL A 389 1.27 0.10 -2.88
N GLY A 390 0.33 1.06 -2.90
CA GLY A 390 -0.69 1.23 -1.88
C GLY A 390 -1.93 0.34 -2.06
N GLY A 391 -2.95 0.53 -1.23
CA GLY A 391 -4.24 -0.12 -1.35
C GLY A 391 -5.00 0.23 -2.64
N PHE A 392 -5.70 -0.75 -3.20
CA PHE A 392 -6.51 -0.61 -4.41
C PHE A 392 -7.66 -1.62 -4.40
N ARG A 393 -8.63 -1.43 -5.30
CA ARG A 393 -9.76 -2.35 -5.51
C ARG A 393 -9.93 -2.61 -7.00
N VAL A 394 -10.06 -3.88 -7.36
CA VAL A 394 -10.39 -4.29 -8.74
C VAL A 394 -11.19 -5.60 -8.72
N GLY A 395 -12.45 -5.54 -9.17
CA GLY A 395 -13.34 -6.69 -9.19
C GLY A 395 -13.46 -7.36 -7.80
N PRO A 396 -13.18 -8.67 -7.68
CA PRO A 396 -13.23 -9.39 -6.41
C PRO A 396 -12.03 -9.12 -5.50
N LEU A 397 -10.98 -8.44 -5.97
CA LEU A 397 -9.76 -8.16 -5.21
C LEU A 397 -9.83 -6.80 -4.52
N VAL A 398 -9.55 -6.78 -3.21
CA VAL A 398 -9.50 -5.58 -2.39
C VAL A 398 -8.23 -5.62 -1.53
N VAL A 399 -7.36 -4.62 -1.71
CA VAL A 399 -6.17 -4.40 -0.88
C VAL A 399 -6.40 -3.16 -0.03
N LYS A 400 -6.37 -3.31 1.30
CA LYS A 400 -6.54 -2.22 2.27
C LYS A 400 -5.32 -2.10 3.16
N ASP A 401 -5.01 -0.88 3.56
CA ASP A 401 -3.91 -0.55 4.45
C ASP A 401 -4.44 0.03 5.77
N PHE A 402 -3.74 -0.26 6.85
CA PHE A 402 -4.08 0.14 8.21
C PHE A 402 -2.81 0.53 8.97
N ILE A 403 -2.95 1.43 9.94
CA ILE A 403 -2.02 1.52 11.06
C ILE A 403 -2.64 0.80 12.26
N VAL A 404 -1.88 -0.06 12.91
CA VAL A 404 -2.39 -0.94 13.96
C VAL A 404 -1.68 -0.66 15.26
N LEU A 405 -2.44 -0.39 16.32
CA LEU A 405 -1.97 -0.43 17.71
C LEU A 405 -2.23 -1.83 18.27
N SER A 406 -1.21 -2.48 18.81
CA SER A 406 -1.31 -3.78 19.46
C SER A 406 -0.67 -3.73 20.85
N LEU A 407 -1.44 -4.10 21.86
CA LEU A 407 -1.05 -4.10 23.26
C LEU A 407 -1.21 -5.52 23.81
N VAL A 408 -0.14 -6.06 24.36
CA VAL A 408 -0.13 -7.37 25.03
C VAL A 408 0.33 -7.12 26.47
N PRO A 409 -0.53 -7.39 27.47
CA PRO A 409 -0.17 -7.16 28.86
C PRO A 409 0.88 -8.18 29.34
N PRO A 410 1.55 -7.94 30.49
CA PRO A 410 2.43 -8.93 31.10
C PRO A 410 1.64 -10.21 31.41
N ASP A 411 2.17 -11.36 31.02
CA ASP A 411 1.61 -12.69 31.25
C ASP A 411 0.10 -12.79 30.84
N PRO A 412 -0.23 -12.73 29.53
CA PRO A 412 -1.59 -12.53 29.02
C PRO A 412 -2.65 -13.52 29.50
N GLU A 413 -2.25 -14.75 29.81
CA GLU A 413 -3.14 -15.79 30.34
C GLU A 413 -3.65 -15.46 31.76
N THR A 414 -2.82 -14.81 32.55
CA THR A 414 -3.07 -14.50 33.97
C THR A 414 -3.33 -13.03 34.25
N SER A 415 -3.00 -12.15 33.31
CA SER A 415 -3.23 -10.71 33.46
C SER A 415 -4.72 -10.40 33.65
N GLY A 416 -4.99 -9.41 34.50
CA GLY A 416 -6.32 -8.81 34.60
C GLY A 416 -6.72 -8.02 33.35
N LEU A 417 -5.75 -7.62 32.52
CA LEU A 417 -5.98 -6.99 31.22
C LEU A 417 -6.02 -8.04 30.10
N VAL A 418 -6.75 -7.76 29.03
CA VAL A 418 -6.87 -8.64 27.86
C VAL A 418 -6.10 -8.02 26.70
N GLU A 419 -5.44 -8.84 25.89
CA GLU A 419 -4.77 -8.40 24.66
C GLU A 419 -5.70 -7.53 23.82
N HIS A 420 -5.15 -6.42 23.33
CA HIS A 420 -5.89 -5.44 22.55
C HIS A 420 -5.22 -5.17 21.23
N GLN A 421 -6.01 -5.10 20.18
CA GLN A 421 -5.55 -4.72 18.85
C GLN A 421 -6.60 -3.85 18.18
N HIS A 422 -6.17 -2.69 17.69
CA HIS A 422 -7.02 -1.76 16.95
C HIS A 422 -6.38 -1.42 15.61
N ALA A 423 -7.09 -1.68 14.52
CA ALA A 423 -6.65 -1.40 13.16
C ALA A 423 -7.39 -0.19 12.59
N HIS A 424 -6.69 0.94 12.48
CA HIS A 424 -7.23 2.18 11.93
C HIS A 424 -6.93 2.28 10.43
N PRO A 425 -7.95 2.44 9.55
CA PRO A 425 -7.73 2.50 8.11
C PRO A 425 -6.94 3.75 7.72
N ILE A 426 -5.96 3.55 6.84
CA ILE A 426 -5.16 4.63 6.24
C ILE A 426 -5.07 4.40 4.73
N ARG A 427 -4.54 5.37 4.00
CA ARG A 427 -4.22 5.19 2.58
C ARG A 427 -2.73 5.32 2.34
N LEU A 428 -2.11 4.29 1.79
CA LEU A 428 -0.75 4.40 1.27
C LEU A 428 -0.80 4.81 -0.21
N VAL A 429 0.11 5.70 -0.61
CA VAL A 429 0.25 6.21 -1.98
C VAL A 429 1.71 6.10 -2.43
N THR A 430 1.96 6.14 -3.74
CA THR A 430 3.29 5.80 -4.28
C THR A 430 4.37 6.83 -3.99
N ASP A 431 4.03 8.10 -3.95
CA ASP A 431 4.99 9.18 -3.75
C ASP A 431 4.69 9.91 -2.44
N SER A 432 5.75 10.26 -1.71
CA SER A 432 5.70 11.22 -0.61
C SER A 432 5.19 12.58 -1.10
N TYR A 433 4.63 13.35 -0.16
CA TYR A 433 4.45 14.78 -0.42
C TYR A 433 5.84 15.44 -0.53
N ALA A 434 6.00 16.36 -1.46
CA ALA A 434 7.22 17.12 -1.62
C ALA A 434 6.85 18.59 -1.75
N GLU A 435 7.11 19.36 -0.69
CA GLU A 435 7.24 20.82 -0.79
C GLU A 435 8.63 21.07 -1.33
N LEU A 436 8.74 21.44 -2.59
CA LEU A 436 9.97 22.05 -3.04
C LEU A 436 9.93 23.50 -2.56
N LEU A 437 10.69 23.78 -1.51
CA LEU A 437 10.98 25.13 -1.04
C LEU A 437 11.79 25.85 -2.13
N GLY A 438 11.09 26.54 -3.04
CA GLY A 438 11.65 27.48 -3.99
C GLY A 438 12.59 26.91 -5.06
N PRO A 439 13.04 27.75 -6.02
CA PRO A 439 14.17 27.40 -6.87
C PRO A 439 15.39 27.08 -5.98
N PRO A 440 16.24 26.10 -6.36
CA PRO A 440 17.53 25.97 -5.70
C PRO A 440 18.19 27.36 -5.72
N PRO A 441 18.81 27.81 -4.61
CA PRO A 441 19.51 29.08 -4.61
C PRO A 441 20.44 29.09 -5.84
N GLU A 442 20.39 30.16 -6.64
CA GLU A 442 21.23 30.39 -7.84
C GLU A 442 22.73 30.53 -7.50
N ALA A 443 23.21 29.76 -6.54
CA ALA A 443 24.59 29.75 -6.13
C ALA A 443 25.32 28.63 -6.89
N MET A 444 26.29 29.06 -7.70
CA MET A 444 27.38 28.29 -8.29
C MET A 444 27.10 27.63 -9.65
N VAL A 445 26.71 28.46 -10.62
CA VAL A 445 27.33 28.37 -11.94
C VAL A 445 28.33 29.51 -12.02
N ASP A 446 29.56 29.25 -11.58
CA ASP A 446 30.77 29.97 -12.01
C ASP A 446 31.55 29.05 -12.94
#